data_AF-A0AA38XS27-F1
#
_entry.id   AF-A0AA38XS27-F1
#
_cell.length_a   1.000
_cell.length_b   1.000
_cell.length_c   1.000
_cell.angle_alpha   90.00
_cell.angle_beta   90.00
_cell.angle_gamma   90.00
#
_symmetry.space_group_name_H-M   'P 1'
#
loop_
_entity.id
_entity.type
_entity.pdbx_description
1 polymer ?
#
loop_
_entity_poly.entity_id
_entity_poly.type
_entity_poly.pdbx_seq_one_letter_code
_entity_poly.pdbx_strand_id
1 'polypeptide(L)'
;MPAPPAANDVVDETALVHAAAAGDTAAYEVLYRRHSPRVFATLWRLCGGQQARAEDALQEAFLQAWKALPGFRFESSLSTWLHRLGVNAALMELRGRAAGHDHDSLDDVDGGLPEMAVHDGCAGTERDLERALATLPPRARAVLVLHDIEGWKHHEIAGQLQMAVGSSKAQLHRARGLLTHDPDHDLLARLRALPTERSTPADGWERLSARLPPREPVAAQVPKDNVVALPLRSRRRWWLPVGAALAASLALYAVAPWRHAPEALPAPSGLQLQADAMTEQYRQAVASLPDGTAPEWQPALHELDRSAEQIRAAMAQDPRAPHLLGQLKRTYALRLELTRQAAQAATGLTT
;
A
#
# COMPACT_ATOMS: atom_id res chain seq x y z
N MET A 1 42.67 -13.08 -24.69
CA MET A 1 41.26 -12.64 -24.65
C MET A 1 40.40 -13.85 -24.31
N PRO A 2 39.80 -13.93 -23.11
CA PRO A 2 38.74 -14.91 -22.87
C PRO A 2 37.51 -14.50 -23.69
N ALA A 3 36.86 -15.49 -24.30
CA ALA A 3 35.67 -15.33 -25.13
C ALA A 3 34.54 -14.62 -24.36
N PRO A 4 33.67 -13.84 -25.03
CA PRO A 4 32.50 -13.27 -24.39
C PRO A 4 31.62 -14.40 -23.84
N PRO A 5 31.11 -14.30 -22.60
CA PRO A 5 30.21 -15.32 -22.06
C PRO A 5 28.97 -15.42 -22.96
N ALA A 6 28.67 -16.66 -23.37
CA ALA A 6 27.59 -16.99 -24.28
C ALA A 6 26.23 -16.47 -23.76
N ALA A 7 25.51 -15.78 -24.63
CA ALA A 7 24.23 -15.14 -24.37
C ALA A 7 23.04 -16.14 -24.33
N ASN A 8 23.13 -17.26 -23.59
CA ASN A 8 22.16 -18.35 -23.77
C ASN A 8 21.71 -19.13 -22.51
N ASP A 9 21.62 -18.49 -21.34
CA ASP A 9 20.93 -19.06 -20.16
C ASP A 9 20.15 -18.00 -19.35
N VAL A 10 19.75 -16.90 -19.99
CA VAL A 10 18.81 -15.95 -19.39
C VAL A 10 17.42 -16.53 -19.58
N VAL A 11 16.99 -17.42 -18.68
CA VAL A 11 15.58 -17.82 -18.59
C VAL A 11 14.75 -16.53 -18.56
N ASP A 12 13.85 -16.37 -19.53
CA ASP A 12 13.04 -15.18 -19.68
C ASP A 12 12.22 -14.96 -18.39
N GLU A 13 12.51 -13.88 -17.68
CA GLU A 13 11.85 -13.55 -16.41
C GLU A 13 10.34 -13.37 -16.62
N THR A 14 9.94 -12.85 -17.78
CA THR A 14 8.53 -12.70 -18.13
C THR A 14 7.85 -14.06 -18.28
N ALA A 15 8.50 -15.01 -18.96
CA ALA A 15 8.00 -16.37 -19.09
C ALA A 15 7.90 -17.08 -17.74
N LEU A 16 8.90 -16.92 -16.86
CA LEU A 16 8.85 -17.44 -15.48
C LEU A 16 7.69 -16.83 -14.68
N VAL A 17 7.47 -15.52 -14.79
CA VAL A 17 6.35 -14.85 -14.12
C VAL A 17 5.02 -15.38 -14.65
N HIS A 18 4.86 -15.59 -15.96
CA HIS A 18 3.63 -16.16 -16.52
C HIS A 18 3.39 -17.61 -16.09
N ALA A 19 4.42 -18.46 -16.12
CA ALA A 19 4.33 -19.84 -15.65
C ALA A 19 3.98 -19.89 -14.15
N ALA A 20 4.69 -19.10 -13.34
CA ALA A 20 4.40 -18.96 -11.92
C ALA A 20 2.99 -18.38 -11.70
N ALA A 21 2.52 -17.43 -12.52
CA ALA A 21 1.17 -16.88 -12.50
C ALA A 21 0.10 -17.96 -12.75
N ALA A 22 0.39 -18.92 -13.62
CA ALA A 22 -0.46 -20.07 -13.92
C ALA A 22 -0.39 -21.20 -12.88
N GLY A 23 0.50 -21.11 -11.89
CA GLY A 23 0.62 -22.08 -10.80
C GLY A 23 1.86 -22.97 -10.82
N ASP A 24 2.80 -22.73 -11.74
CA ASP A 24 4.08 -23.45 -11.77
C ASP A 24 4.98 -23.04 -10.58
N THR A 25 5.12 -23.96 -9.62
CA THR A 25 5.94 -23.74 -8.43
C THR A 25 7.44 -23.82 -8.72
N ALA A 26 7.87 -24.56 -9.74
CA ALA A 26 9.28 -24.63 -10.14
C ALA A 26 9.71 -23.31 -10.82
N ALA A 27 8.85 -22.72 -11.65
CA ALA A 27 9.09 -21.37 -12.18
C ALA A 27 9.19 -20.34 -11.05
N TYR A 28 8.34 -20.47 -10.03
CA TYR A 28 8.38 -19.58 -8.87
C TYR A 28 9.62 -19.79 -7.99
N GLU A 29 10.14 -21.01 -7.91
CA GLU A 29 11.40 -21.30 -7.23
C GLU A 29 12.56 -20.53 -7.85
N VAL A 30 12.63 -20.50 -9.18
CA VAL A 30 13.68 -19.76 -9.89
C VAL A 30 13.56 -18.26 -9.59
N LEU A 31 12.35 -17.70 -9.60
CA LEU A 31 12.11 -16.30 -9.23
C LEU A 31 12.49 -16.04 -7.77
N TYR A 32 12.14 -16.95 -6.86
CA TYR A 32 12.50 -16.85 -5.45
C TYR A 32 14.02 -16.81 -5.28
N ARG A 33 14.76 -17.78 -5.82
CA ARG A 33 16.22 -17.86 -5.70
C ARG A 33 16.91 -16.64 -6.31
N ARG A 34 16.36 -16.07 -7.39
CA ARG A 34 16.89 -14.88 -8.06
C ARG A 34 16.72 -13.60 -7.25
N HIS A 35 15.57 -13.42 -6.59
CA HIS A 35 15.20 -12.12 -5.98
C HIS A 35 15.31 -12.11 -4.46
N SER A 36 15.29 -13.27 -3.80
CA SER A 36 15.32 -13.35 -2.33
C SER A 36 16.58 -12.76 -1.70
N PRO A 37 17.81 -12.88 -2.26
CA PRO A 37 19.00 -12.32 -1.60
C PRO A 37 18.95 -10.80 -1.44
N ARG A 38 18.42 -10.09 -2.44
CA ARG A 38 18.27 -8.63 -2.43
C ARG A 38 17.20 -8.17 -1.46
N VAL A 39 16.03 -8.82 -1.50
CA VAL A 39 14.93 -8.51 -0.58
C VAL A 39 15.36 -8.80 0.86
N PHE A 40 16.04 -9.92 1.09
CA PHE A 40 16.52 -10.33 2.40
C PHE A 40 17.55 -9.36 3.00
N ALA A 41 18.45 -8.80 2.20
CA ALA A 41 19.40 -7.79 2.67
C ALA A 41 18.69 -6.56 3.26
N THR A 42 17.63 -6.08 2.59
CA THR A 42 16.82 -4.96 3.08
C THR A 42 16.08 -5.33 4.38
N LEU A 43 15.41 -6.49 4.38
CA LEU A 43 14.66 -6.98 5.54
C LEU A 43 15.56 -7.19 6.76
N TRP A 44 16.75 -7.75 6.57
CA TRP A 44 17.72 -7.99 7.63
C TRP A 44 18.12 -6.68 8.33
N ARG A 45 18.33 -5.60 7.56
CA ARG A 45 18.60 -4.27 8.12
C ARG A 45 17.40 -3.70 8.86
N LEU A 46 16.20 -3.78 8.27
CA LEU A 46 14.98 -3.29 8.92
C LEU A 46 14.72 -4.01 10.26
N CYS A 47 14.94 -5.32 10.31
CA CYS A 47 14.81 -6.16 11.49
C CYS A 47 15.96 -6.00 12.50
N GLY A 48 16.93 -5.12 12.26
CA GLY A 48 18.06 -4.87 13.17
C GLY A 48 18.98 -6.08 13.31
N GLY A 49 19.18 -6.81 12.22
CA GLY A 49 20.03 -7.99 12.17
C GLY A 49 19.46 -9.27 12.77
N GLN A 50 18.20 -9.23 13.24
CA GLN A 50 17.51 -10.40 13.80
C GLN A 50 17.11 -11.36 12.68
N GLN A 51 17.91 -12.41 12.49
CA GLN A 51 17.77 -13.36 11.38
C GLN A 51 16.37 -13.98 11.30
N ALA A 52 15.85 -14.55 12.40
CA ALA A 52 14.54 -15.20 12.42
C ALA A 52 13.42 -14.27 11.90
N ARG A 53 13.42 -13.01 12.33
CA ARG A 53 12.42 -12.02 11.89
C ARG A 53 12.55 -11.64 10.43
N ALA A 54 13.79 -11.48 9.96
CA ALA A 54 14.04 -11.17 8.56
C ALA A 54 13.58 -12.32 7.65
N GLU A 55 13.78 -13.56 8.09
CA GLU A 55 13.30 -14.76 7.39
C GLU A 55 11.78 -14.86 7.38
N ASP A 56 11.12 -14.60 8.51
CA ASP A 56 9.65 -14.60 8.59
C ASP A 56 9.05 -13.53 7.68
N ALA A 57 9.61 -12.32 7.70
CA ALA A 57 9.19 -11.23 6.82
C ALA A 57 9.42 -11.56 5.34
N LEU A 58 10.52 -12.23 5.00
CA LEU A 58 10.81 -12.68 3.65
C LEU A 58 9.79 -13.73 3.19
N GLN A 59 9.51 -14.73 4.02
CA GLN A 59 8.51 -15.75 3.72
C GLN A 59 7.13 -15.13 3.51
N GLU A 60 6.70 -14.23 4.39
CA GLU A 60 5.41 -13.55 4.25
C GLU A 60 5.35 -12.72 2.97
N ALA A 61 6.42 -11.98 2.66
CA ALA A 61 6.48 -11.19 1.43
C ALA A 61 6.35 -12.05 0.17
N PHE A 62 7.06 -13.18 0.10
CA PHE A 62 6.96 -14.10 -1.04
C PHE A 62 5.65 -14.91 -1.03
N LEU A 63 5.03 -15.14 0.11
CA LEU A 63 3.69 -15.74 0.17
C LEU A 63 2.64 -14.77 -0.39
N GLN A 64 2.74 -13.48 -0.05
CA GLN A 64 1.86 -12.44 -0.60
C GLN A 64 2.15 -12.19 -2.08
N ALA A 65 3.41 -12.23 -2.49
CA ALA A 65 3.78 -12.17 -3.90
C ALA A 65 3.13 -13.31 -4.70
N TRP A 66 3.16 -14.54 -4.17
CA TRP A 66 2.42 -15.64 -4.80
C TRP A 66 0.92 -15.35 -4.90
N LYS A 67 0.27 -14.81 -3.87
CA LYS A 67 -1.17 -14.51 -3.98
C LYS A 67 -1.48 -13.43 -5.02
N ALA A 68 -0.61 -12.44 -5.16
CA ALA A 68 -0.83 -11.27 -6.01
C ALA A 68 -0.26 -11.41 -7.44
N LEU A 69 0.61 -12.40 -7.70
CA LEU A 69 1.31 -12.58 -8.97
C LEU A 69 0.38 -12.64 -10.20
N PRO A 70 -0.80 -13.30 -10.17
CA PRO A 70 -1.70 -13.32 -11.33
C PRO A 70 -2.19 -11.93 -11.77
N GLY A 71 -2.21 -10.96 -10.86
CA GLY A 71 -2.58 -9.58 -11.13
C GLY A 71 -1.40 -8.66 -11.48
N PHE A 72 -0.18 -9.19 -11.58
CA PHE A 72 1.01 -8.39 -11.87
C PHE A 72 1.00 -7.87 -13.31
N ARG A 73 1.01 -6.55 -13.48
CA ARG A 73 0.82 -5.86 -14.77
C ARG A 73 2.11 -5.50 -15.51
N PHE A 74 3.27 -5.84 -14.96
CA PHE A 74 4.58 -5.47 -15.52
C PHE A 74 4.82 -3.95 -15.69
N GLU A 75 4.06 -3.11 -14.98
CA GLU A 75 4.25 -1.65 -14.94
C GLU A 75 5.53 -1.23 -14.17
N SER A 76 6.15 -2.17 -13.47
CA SER A 76 7.46 -2.04 -12.82
C SER A 76 8.22 -3.36 -12.93
N SER A 77 9.53 -3.36 -12.67
CA SER A 77 10.29 -4.61 -12.61
C SER A 77 9.77 -5.51 -11.47
N LEU A 78 9.87 -6.83 -11.64
CA LEU A 78 9.48 -7.79 -10.60
C LEU A 78 10.28 -7.53 -9.31
N SER A 79 11.58 -7.24 -9.43
CA SER A 79 12.45 -6.91 -8.31
C SER A 79 11.94 -5.71 -7.49
N THR A 80 11.52 -4.63 -8.17
CA THR A 80 10.94 -3.44 -7.51
C THR A 80 9.64 -3.78 -6.78
N TRP A 81 8.79 -4.59 -7.38
CA TRP A 81 7.52 -5.00 -6.79
C TRP A 81 7.71 -5.90 -5.57
N LEU A 82 8.59 -6.91 -5.66
CA LEU A 82 8.95 -7.79 -4.54
C LEU A 82 9.60 -7.01 -3.39
N HIS A 83 10.48 -6.06 -3.71
CA HIS A 83 11.10 -5.19 -2.71
C HIS A 83 10.05 -4.39 -1.93
N ARG A 84 9.07 -3.79 -2.62
CA ARG A 84 7.94 -3.09 -1.97
C ARG A 84 7.12 -4.02 -1.07
N LEU A 85 6.83 -5.24 -1.52
CA LEU A 85 6.13 -6.23 -0.69
C LEU A 85 6.93 -6.58 0.57
N GLY A 86 8.24 -6.80 0.43
CA GLY A 86 9.16 -7.06 1.54
C GLY A 86 9.16 -5.92 2.56
N VAL A 87 9.44 -4.69 2.11
CA VAL A 87 9.43 -3.50 2.98
C VAL A 87 8.09 -3.38 3.70
N ASN A 88 6.97 -3.53 2.98
CA ASN A 88 5.64 -3.44 3.60
C ASN A 88 5.46 -4.49 4.71
N ALA A 89 5.90 -5.74 4.50
CA ALA A 89 5.82 -6.80 5.52
C ALA A 89 6.62 -6.46 6.79
N ALA A 90 7.88 -6.00 6.64
CA ALA A 90 8.69 -5.58 7.78
C ALA A 90 8.10 -4.38 8.54
N LEU A 91 7.54 -3.41 7.82
CA LEU A 91 6.93 -2.23 8.43
C LEU A 91 5.58 -2.55 9.10
N MET A 92 4.81 -3.52 8.59
CA MET A 92 3.61 -4.02 9.28
C MET A 92 3.96 -4.61 10.66
N GLU A 93 4.99 -5.44 10.72
CA GLU A 93 5.45 -6.03 11.99
C GLU A 93 5.91 -4.95 12.97
N LEU A 94 6.66 -3.95 12.48
CA LEU A 94 7.11 -2.82 13.27
C LEU A 94 5.93 -2.00 13.86
N ARG A 95 4.86 -1.79 13.07
CA ARG A 95 3.64 -1.10 13.54
C ARG A 95 2.88 -1.93 14.58
N GLY A 96 2.74 -3.24 14.36
CA GLY A 96 2.07 -4.14 15.31
C GLY A 96 2.75 -4.14 16.69
N ARG A 97 4.08 -4.03 16.72
CA ARG A 97 4.83 -3.90 17.97
C ARG A 97 4.62 -2.56 18.67
N ALA A 98 4.57 -1.46 17.92
CA ALA A 98 4.31 -0.14 18.48
C ALA A 98 2.92 -0.08 19.13
N ALA A 99 1.90 -0.65 18.50
CA ALA A 99 0.55 -0.75 19.05
C ALA A 99 0.46 -1.64 20.32
N GLY A 100 1.40 -2.57 20.50
CA GLY A 100 1.53 -3.33 21.74
C GLY A 100 2.25 -2.59 22.88
N HIS A 101 2.92 -1.47 22.58
CA HIS A 101 3.62 -0.61 23.52
C HIS A 101 2.91 0.75 23.65
N ASP A 102 1.57 0.76 23.58
CA ASP A 102 0.69 1.94 23.61
C ASP A 102 0.68 2.70 24.97
N HIS A 103 1.85 2.91 25.56
CA HIS A 103 2.04 3.82 26.68
C HIS A 103 3.34 4.62 26.65
N ASP A 104 4.05 4.70 25.50
CA ASP A 104 5.14 5.67 25.35
C ASP A 104 4.77 6.74 24.33
N SER A 105 4.52 7.91 24.89
CA SER A 105 3.77 9.05 24.38
C SER A 105 4.08 9.52 22.96
N LEU A 106 3.00 9.92 22.29
CA LEU A 106 2.99 10.90 21.20
C LEU A 106 3.36 12.29 21.76
N ASP A 107 4.59 12.48 22.21
CA ASP A 107 5.27 13.77 22.35
C ASP A 107 6.61 13.52 23.04
N ASP A 108 7.64 13.31 22.23
CA ASP A 108 9.04 13.45 22.67
C ASP A 108 9.79 14.19 21.56
N VAL A 109 9.41 15.47 21.41
CA VAL A 109 10.26 16.47 20.77
C VAL A 109 11.20 17.10 21.81
N ASP A 110 11.04 16.81 23.11
CA ASP A 110 11.98 17.21 24.17
C ASP A 110 11.83 16.29 25.39
N GLY A 111 12.76 15.34 25.58
CA GLY A 111 12.66 14.37 26.68
C GLY A 111 13.80 13.35 26.71
N GLY A 112 14.82 13.63 27.53
CA GLY A 112 15.73 12.66 28.15
C GLY A 112 16.42 11.64 27.23
N LEU A 113 17.70 11.90 26.90
CA LEU A 113 18.62 10.87 26.40
C LEU A 113 18.57 9.63 27.31
N PRO A 114 18.10 8.45 26.84
CA PRO A 114 18.45 7.22 27.50
C PRO A 114 19.95 7.06 27.29
N GLU A 115 20.72 7.14 28.36
CA GLU A 115 22.15 6.84 28.38
C GLU A 115 22.32 5.36 28.00
N MET A 116 22.40 5.10 26.70
CA MET A 116 22.60 3.77 26.15
C MET A 116 23.97 3.71 25.48
N ALA A 117 24.84 2.97 26.15
CA ALA A 117 26.12 2.42 25.72
C ALA A 117 26.63 2.92 24.36
N VAL A 118 27.48 3.95 24.44
CA VAL A 118 28.42 4.31 23.38
C VAL A 118 29.23 3.06 23.06
N HIS A 119 28.97 2.44 21.92
CA HIS A 119 29.86 1.39 21.42
C HIS A 119 31.11 2.08 20.87
N ASP A 120 32.21 1.89 21.61
CA ASP A 120 33.59 2.25 21.25
C ASP A 120 34.15 1.35 20.12
N GLY A 121 33.42 1.28 19.02
CA GLY A 121 33.79 0.50 17.85
C GLY A 121 34.04 1.43 16.69
N CYS A 122 35.32 1.74 16.43
CA CYS A 122 35.77 2.31 15.17
C CYS A 122 35.02 1.65 14.01
N ALA A 123 34.08 2.38 13.41
CA ALA A 123 33.32 1.89 12.28
C ALA A 123 34.25 1.96 11.07
N GLY A 124 35.09 0.95 10.87
CA GLY A 124 36.01 0.85 9.74
C GLY A 124 35.50 -0.09 8.65
N THR A 125 34.67 -1.07 9.01
CA THR A 125 34.21 -2.13 8.09
C THR A 125 32.69 -2.15 7.88
N GLU A 126 32.23 -2.75 6.79
CA GLU A 126 30.79 -2.97 6.51
C GLU A 126 30.07 -3.67 7.67
N ARG A 127 30.75 -4.64 8.30
CA ARG A 127 30.22 -5.41 9.46
C ARG A 127 30.08 -4.56 10.72
N ASP A 128 30.89 -3.52 10.90
CA ASP A 128 30.75 -2.58 12.01
C ASP A 128 29.52 -1.71 11.80
N LEU A 129 29.30 -1.24 10.56
CA LEU A 129 28.15 -0.41 10.23
C LEU A 129 26.82 -1.17 10.35
N GLU A 130 26.76 -2.42 9.87
CA GLU A 130 25.56 -3.26 10.04
C GLU A 130 25.26 -3.53 11.53
N ARG A 131 26.27 -3.68 12.38
CA ARG A 131 26.09 -3.78 13.84
C ARG A 131 25.61 -2.46 14.45
N ALA A 132 26.18 -1.34 14.03
CA ALA A 132 25.74 -0.01 14.49
C ALA A 132 24.29 0.27 14.07
N LEU A 133 23.87 -0.15 12.86
CA LEU A 133 22.47 -0.07 12.46
C LEU A 133 21.56 -0.87 13.41
N ALA A 134 21.98 -2.05 13.84
CA ALA A 134 21.19 -2.91 14.71
C ALA A 134 20.90 -2.29 16.10
N THR A 135 21.79 -1.42 16.61
CA THR A 135 21.60 -0.75 17.92
C THR A 135 20.61 0.40 17.88
N LEU A 136 20.29 0.92 16.69
CA LEU A 136 19.37 2.04 16.54
C LEU A 136 17.95 1.69 17.02
N PRO A 137 17.19 2.68 17.56
CA PRO A 137 15.77 2.53 17.80
C PRO A 137 15.03 2.07 16.52
N PRO A 138 14.05 1.14 16.61
CA PRO A 138 13.46 0.51 15.43
C PRO A 138 12.90 1.48 14.38
N ARG A 139 12.23 2.56 14.81
CA ARG A 139 11.70 3.59 13.91
C ARG A 139 12.80 4.43 13.25
N ALA A 140 13.80 4.85 14.02
CA ALA A 140 14.96 5.58 13.52
C ALA A 140 15.73 4.75 12.48
N ARG A 141 15.97 3.48 12.77
CA ARG A 141 16.58 2.50 11.84
C ARG A 141 15.78 2.36 10.56
N ALA A 142 14.46 2.13 10.66
CA ALA A 142 13.62 1.95 9.49
C ALA A 142 13.68 3.17 8.56
N VAL A 143 13.60 4.37 9.11
CA VAL A 143 13.70 5.61 8.33
C VAL A 143 15.08 5.75 7.68
N LEU A 144 16.17 5.50 8.41
CA LEU A 144 17.52 5.61 7.87
C LEU A 144 17.78 4.58 6.76
N VAL A 145 17.40 3.32 6.97
CA VAL A 145 17.53 2.27 5.93
C VAL A 145 16.75 2.66 4.69
N LEU A 146 15.47 3.03 4.83
CA LEU A 146 14.63 3.37 3.67
C LEU A 146 15.12 4.62 2.93
N HIS A 147 15.57 5.64 3.63
CA HIS A 147 15.98 6.90 3.01
C HIS A 147 17.43 6.87 2.49
N ASP A 148 18.40 6.51 3.33
CA ASP A 148 19.82 6.67 3.01
C ASP A 148 20.39 5.49 2.21
N ILE A 149 19.85 4.28 2.42
CA ILE A 149 20.26 3.06 1.71
C ILE A 149 19.34 2.80 0.51
N GLU A 150 18.02 2.77 0.71
CA GLU A 150 17.06 2.41 -0.34
C GLU A 150 16.58 3.60 -1.19
N GLY A 151 16.86 4.85 -0.78
CA GLY A 151 16.56 6.06 -1.57
C GLY A 151 15.10 6.51 -1.57
N TRP A 152 14.28 6.07 -0.61
CA TRP A 152 12.87 6.45 -0.49
C TRP A 152 12.73 7.91 -0.03
N LYS A 153 11.66 8.57 -0.48
CA LYS A 153 11.35 9.94 -0.07
C LYS A 153 10.62 9.94 1.28
N HIS A 154 10.82 11.00 2.05
CA HIS A 154 10.19 11.14 3.37
C HIS A 154 8.66 11.00 3.38
N HIS A 155 7.96 11.46 2.33
CA HIS A 155 6.51 11.30 2.26
C HIS A 155 6.07 9.84 2.03
N GLU A 156 6.85 9.05 1.29
CA GLU A 156 6.60 7.62 1.08
C GLU A 156 6.80 6.86 2.40
N ILE A 157 7.90 7.15 3.09
CA ILE A 157 8.23 6.56 4.40
C ILE A 157 7.16 6.92 5.44
N ALA A 158 6.77 8.20 5.50
CA ALA A 158 5.73 8.69 6.41
C ALA A 158 4.38 7.98 6.20
N GLY A 159 3.98 7.77 4.94
CA GLY A 159 2.77 7.02 4.60
C GLY A 159 2.82 5.56 5.07
N GLN A 160 3.95 4.88 4.86
CA GLN A 160 4.11 3.48 5.28
C GLN A 160 4.18 3.30 6.80
N LEU A 161 4.86 4.21 7.49
CA LEU A 161 5.03 4.15 8.95
C LEU A 161 3.88 4.82 9.72
N GLN A 162 2.88 5.38 9.03
CA GLN A 162 1.75 6.09 9.62
C GLN A 162 2.19 7.22 10.56
N MET A 163 3.13 8.06 10.10
CA MET A 163 3.65 9.20 10.87
C MET A 163 3.64 10.49 10.04
N ALA A 164 3.89 11.64 10.67
CA ALA A 164 4.05 12.90 9.95
C ALA A 164 5.38 12.93 9.16
N VAL A 165 5.41 13.66 8.04
CA VAL A 165 6.63 13.85 7.24
C VAL A 165 7.75 14.50 8.05
N GLY A 166 7.39 15.45 8.94
CA GLY A 166 8.33 16.05 9.89
C GLY A 166 8.94 15.02 10.83
N SER A 167 8.14 14.08 11.34
CA SER A 167 8.62 12.98 12.18
C SER A 167 9.61 12.08 11.43
N SER A 168 9.38 11.79 10.15
CA SER A 168 10.35 11.05 9.33
C SER A 168 11.69 11.78 9.25
N LYS A 169 11.71 13.09 9.03
CA LYS A 169 12.96 13.88 9.02
C LYS A 169 13.66 13.87 10.37
N ALA A 170 12.92 14.04 11.47
CA ALA A 170 13.46 14.01 12.82
C ALA A 170 14.06 12.65 13.18
N GLN A 171 13.40 11.55 12.80
CA GLN A 171 13.89 10.19 13.00
C GLN A 171 15.17 9.93 12.19
N LEU A 172 15.27 10.44 10.96
CA LEU A 172 16.50 10.35 10.16
C LEU A 172 17.65 11.11 10.81
N HIS A 173 17.40 12.34 11.27
CA HIS A 173 18.39 13.15 11.98
C HIS A 173 18.87 12.44 13.26
N ARG A 174 17.94 11.91 14.06
CA ARG A 174 18.24 11.11 15.25
C ARG A 174 19.09 9.88 14.92
N ALA A 175 18.71 9.12 13.90
CA ALA A 175 19.45 7.93 13.49
C ALA A 175 20.91 8.26 13.12
N ARG A 176 21.12 9.32 12.34
CA ARG A 176 22.46 9.77 11.98
C ARG A 176 23.25 10.25 13.20
N GLY A 177 22.63 11.02 14.09
CA GLY A 177 23.27 11.47 15.33
C GLY A 177 23.74 10.31 16.22
N LEU A 178 22.99 9.21 16.26
CA LEU A 178 23.37 8.01 17.03
C LEU A 178 24.48 7.18 16.36
N LEU A 179 24.62 7.24 15.03
CA LEU A 179 25.70 6.58 14.30
C LEU A 179 26.98 7.41 14.24
N THR A 180 26.90 8.71 14.51
CA THR A 180 28.02 9.64 14.36
C THR A 180 28.63 9.91 15.74
N HIS A 181 29.80 9.34 16.01
CA HIS A 181 30.66 9.74 17.14
C HIS A 181 31.97 10.40 16.71
N ASP A 182 32.20 10.57 15.40
CA ASP A 182 33.34 11.26 14.81
C ASP A 182 32.93 11.85 13.44
N PRO A 183 33.52 12.95 12.94
CA PRO A 183 33.03 13.74 11.81
C PRO A 183 33.38 13.08 10.47
N ASP A 184 32.90 11.86 10.25
CA ASP A 184 32.99 11.19 8.96
C ASP A 184 31.95 11.77 8.00
N HIS A 185 32.39 12.66 7.10
CA HIS A 185 31.61 13.14 5.96
C HIS A 185 31.18 12.03 4.97
N ASP A 186 31.59 10.78 5.21
CA ASP A 186 31.36 9.65 4.30
C ASP A 186 30.32 8.62 4.79
N LEU A 187 29.63 8.85 5.93
CA LEU A 187 28.62 7.91 6.46
C LEU A 187 27.60 7.50 5.38
N LEU A 188 27.11 8.45 4.59
CA LEU A 188 26.13 8.18 3.54
C LEU A 188 26.70 7.31 2.42
N ALA A 189 27.95 7.53 2.00
CA ALA A 189 28.56 6.70 0.96
C ALA A 189 28.80 5.28 1.48
N ARG A 190 29.26 5.15 2.72
CA ARG A 190 29.45 3.86 3.39
C ARG A 190 28.13 3.08 3.56
N LEU A 191 27.05 3.77 3.93
CA LEU A 191 25.69 3.19 4.00
C LEU A 191 25.22 2.69 2.63
N ARG A 192 25.50 3.44 1.55
CA ARG A 192 25.16 3.05 0.17
C ARG A 192 26.07 1.97 -0.41
N ALA A 193 27.29 1.85 0.12
CA ALA A 193 28.23 0.81 -0.26
C ALA A 193 27.92 -0.55 0.40
N LEU A 194 26.99 -0.60 1.36
CA LEU A 194 26.58 -1.85 1.99
C LEU A 194 26.09 -2.87 0.93
N PRO A 195 26.40 -4.17 1.10
CA PRO A 195 26.04 -5.20 0.12
C PRO A 195 24.54 -5.18 -0.19
N THR A 196 24.18 -5.07 -1.47
CA THR A 196 22.76 -5.03 -1.86
C THR A 196 22.10 -6.41 -1.74
N GLU A 197 22.89 -7.47 -1.64
CA GLU A 197 22.44 -8.87 -1.52
C GLU A 197 23.04 -9.53 -0.29
N ARG A 198 22.28 -10.46 0.28
CA ARG A 198 22.70 -11.29 1.42
C ARG A 198 22.24 -12.71 1.21
N SER A 199 23.08 -13.69 1.55
CA SER A 199 22.73 -15.10 1.49
C SER A 199 21.48 -15.39 2.31
N THR A 200 20.50 -16.02 1.68
CA THR A 200 19.30 -16.53 2.33
C THR A 200 19.55 -17.92 2.92
N PRO A 201 18.76 -18.35 3.92
CA PRO A 201 18.82 -19.73 4.42
C PRO A 201 18.60 -20.74 3.30
N ALA A 202 19.35 -21.85 3.35
CA ALA A 202 19.29 -22.89 2.33
C ALA A 202 17.88 -23.50 2.19
N ASP A 203 17.17 -23.62 3.31
CA ASP A 203 15.83 -24.20 3.42
C ASP A 203 14.68 -23.18 3.28
N GLY A 204 15.01 -21.93 2.93
CA GLY A 204 14.01 -20.86 2.79
C GLY A 204 12.93 -21.17 1.75
N TRP A 205 13.32 -21.83 0.64
CA TRP A 205 12.38 -22.27 -0.39
C TRP A 205 11.48 -23.41 0.10
N GLU A 206 12.03 -24.41 0.79
CA GLU A 206 11.29 -25.57 1.28
C GLU A 206 10.20 -25.14 2.28
N ARG A 207 10.51 -24.19 3.18
CA ARG A 207 9.53 -23.62 4.10
C ARG A 207 8.44 -22.82 3.38
N LEU A 208 8.81 -22.06 2.35
CA LEU A 208 7.85 -21.28 1.57
C LEU A 208 6.93 -22.19 0.75
N SER A 209 7.49 -23.16 0.04
CA SER A 209 6.74 -24.06 -0.87
C SER A 209 5.72 -24.91 -0.12
N ALA A 210 6.04 -25.35 1.10
CA ALA A 210 5.10 -26.05 1.99
C ALA A 210 3.87 -25.20 2.38
N ARG A 211 3.96 -23.86 2.30
CA ARG A 211 2.90 -22.90 2.66
C ARG A 211 2.18 -22.32 1.44
N LEU A 212 2.63 -22.61 0.21
CA LEU A 212 2.03 -22.03 -0.98
C LEU A 212 0.60 -22.59 -1.15
N PRO A 213 -0.43 -21.73 -1.23
CA PRO A 213 -1.76 -22.20 -1.57
C PRO A 213 -1.73 -22.76 -3.00
N PRO A 214 -2.39 -23.91 -3.24
CA PRO A 214 -2.52 -24.42 -4.59
C PRO A 214 -3.21 -23.38 -5.45
N ARG A 215 -2.72 -23.19 -6.68
CA ARG A 215 -3.45 -22.43 -7.68
C ARG A 215 -4.18 -23.39 -8.58
N GLU A 216 -5.47 -23.13 -8.78
CA GLU A 216 -6.16 -23.73 -9.91
C GLU A 216 -5.43 -23.25 -11.17
N PRO A 217 -5.03 -24.17 -12.08
CA PRO A 217 -4.47 -23.76 -13.34
C PRO A 217 -5.50 -22.85 -13.99
N VAL A 218 -5.11 -21.60 -14.25
CA VAL A 218 -5.90 -20.71 -15.10
C VAL A 218 -5.96 -21.45 -16.43
N ALA A 219 -7.08 -22.13 -16.70
CA ALA A 219 -7.33 -22.73 -17.99
C ALA A 219 -6.98 -21.66 -18.99
N ALA A 220 -5.94 -21.92 -19.80
CA ALA A 220 -5.44 -20.96 -20.76
C ALA A 220 -6.66 -20.30 -21.39
N GLN A 221 -6.83 -19.01 -21.15
CA GLN A 221 -7.82 -18.25 -21.90
C GLN A 221 -7.28 -18.27 -23.31
N VAL A 222 -7.65 -19.34 -24.04
CA VAL A 222 -7.53 -19.43 -25.47
C VAL A 222 -8.07 -18.10 -25.94
N PRO A 223 -7.26 -17.28 -26.64
CA PRO A 223 -7.79 -16.06 -27.20
C PRO A 223 -9.01 -16.51 -27.98
N LYS A 224 -10.19 -16.09 -27.53
CA LYS A 224 -11.38 -16.21 -28.36
C LYS A 224 -11.03 -15.32 -29.53
N ASP A 225 -10.51 -15.95 -30.58
CA ASP A 225 -10.63 -15.45 -31.93
C ASP A 225 -12.10 -15.12 -32.08
N ASN A 226 -12.42 -13.84 -31.89
CA ASN A 226 -13.68 -13.26 -32.32
C ASN A 226 -13.62 -13.20 -33.86
N VAL A 227 -13.44 -14.35 -34.50
CA VAL A 227 -13.96 -14.58 -35.84
C VAL A 227 -15.44 -14.81 -35.62
N VAL A 228 -16.19 -13.70 -35.64
CA VAL A 228 -17.62 -13.76 -35.90
C VAL A 228 -17.77 -14.29 -37.32
N ALA A 229 -17.92 -15.61 -37.44
CA ALA A 229 -18.36 -16.24 -38.66
C ALA A 229 -19.77 -15.72 -38.95
N LEU A 230 -19.88 -14.78 -39.89
CA LEU A 230 -21.15 -14.37 -40.49
C LEU A 230 -21.82 -15.59 -41.11
N PRO A 231 -23.02 -16.00 -40.67
CA PRO A 231 -23.79 -16.96 -41.44
C PRO A 231 -24.37 -16.24 -42.66
N LEU A 232 -23.88 -16.60 -43.85
CA LEU A 232 -24.53 -16.26 -45.12
C LEU A 232 -25.93 -16.90 -45.14
N ARG A 233 -26.96 -16.16 -44.73
CA ARG A 233 -28.34 -16.58 -44.90
C ARG A 233 -28.82 -16.25 -46.30
N SER A 234 -29.23 -17.30 -47.00
CA SER A 234 -29.77 -17.32 -48.36
C SER A 234 -30.98 -16.38 -48.52
N ARG A 235 -30.94 -15.55 -49.58
CA ARG A 235 -32.10 -14.81 -50.09
C ARG A 235 -33.21 -15.78 -50.51
N ARG A 236 -34.38 -15.70 -49.87
CA ARG A 236 -35.64 -16.16 -50.46
C ARG A 236 -36.72 -15.11 -50.22
N ARG A 237 -37.33 -14.68 -51.32
CA ARG A 237 -38.10 -13.46 -51.50
C ARG A 237 -39.58 -13.83 -51.71
N TRP A 238 -40.46 -13.69 -50.72
CA TRP A 238 -41.91 -13.92 -50.91
C TRP A 238 -42.78 -12.86 -50.20
N TRP A 239 -43.28 -11.93 -51.03
CA TRP A 239 -44.56 -11.19 -51.10
C TRP A 239 -45.53 -11.17 -49.88
N LEU A 240 -45.97 -9.95 -49.51
CA LEU A 240 -47.10 -9.58 -48.62
C LEU A 240 -48.47 -9.80 -49.31
N PRO A 241 -49.62 -9.97 -48.60
CA PRO A 241 -50.40 -8.80 -48.10
C PRO A 241 -51.29 -8.96 -46.82
N VAL A 242 -51.46 -7.81 -46.13
CA VAL A 242 -52.69 -7.17 -45.58
C VAL A 242 -53.60 -7.87 -44.54
N GLY A 243 -53.88 -7.12 -43.45
CA GLY A 243 -55.15 -7.14 -42.68
C GLY A 243 -54.96 -7.18 -41.16
N ALA A 244 -54.75 -6.08 -40.42
CA ALA A 244 -55.68 -5.00 -40.01
C ALA A 244 -56.04 -5.07 -38.50
N ALA A 245 -56.38 -3.89 -37.95
CA ALA A 245 -56.85 -3.54 -36.60
C ALA A 245 -55.77 -3.25 -35.54
N LEU A 246 -55.39 -1.97 -35.29
CA LEU A 246 -56.09 -0.89 -34.53
C LEU A 246 -55.93 -1.08 -33.01
N ALA A 247 -55.62 -0.11 -32.15
CA ALA A 247 -55.48 1.36 -32.15
C ALA A 247 -54.51 1.70 -30.97
N ALA A 248 -53.84 2.85 -30.81
CA ALA A 248 -54.28 4.25 -30.82
C ALA A 248 -53.02 5.14 -31.04
N SER A 249 -53.02 6.15 -31.94
CA SER A 249 -53.49 7.55 -31.75
C SER A 249 -52.93 8.19 -30.47
N LEU A 250 -52.23 9.33 -30.47
CA LEU A 250 -52.45 10.55 -31.26
C LEU A 250 -51.19 11.42 -31.36
N ALA A 251 -51.12 12.13 -32.48
CA ALA A 251 -50.12 13.13 -32.84
C ALA A 251 -50.23 14.44 -32.04
N LEU A 252 -49.11 15.16 -31.92
CA LEU A 252 -49.01 16.54 -32.42
C LEU A 252 -47.56 17.06 -32.31
N TYR A 253 -47.02 17.44 -33.47
CA TYR A 253 -45.81 18.23 -33.64
C TYR A 253 -46.11 19.66 -33.19
N ALA A 254 -45.45 20.13 -32.13
CA ALA A 254 -45.45 21.54 -31.75
C ALA A 254 -44.00 21.99 -31.55
N VAL A 255 -43.63 23.03 -32.28
CA VAL A 255 -42.39 23.78 -32.20
C VAL A 255 -42.16 24.24 -30.76
N ALA A 256 -41.07 23.80 -30.13
CA ALA A 256 -40.59 24.32 -28.85
C ALA A 256 -39.05 24.21 -28.78
N PRO A 257 -38.38 25.21 -28.21
CA PRO A 257 -36.94 25.41 -28.34
C PRO A 257 -36.17 24.35 -27.57
N TRP A 258 -34.98 24.03 -28.07
CA TRP A 258 -33.99 23.14 -27.47
C TRP A 258 -33.92 23.34 -25.95
N ARG A 259 -34.52 22.42 -25.20
CA ARG A 259 -34.16 22.21 -23.80
C ARG A 259 -33.05 21.19 -23.81
N HIS A 260 -31.86 21.60 -23.37
CA HIS A 260 -30.77 20.69 -23.07
C HIS A 260 -31.32 19.47 -22.33
N ALA A 261 -31.12 18.28 -22.88
CA ALA A 261 -31.28 17.06 -22.11
C ALA A 261 -30.37 17.21 -20.88
N PRO A 262 -30.83 16.94 -19.65
CA PRO A 262 -29.94 16.93 -18.51
C PRO A 262 -28.80 15.95 -18.84
N GLU A 263 -27.57 16.45 -18.81
CA GLU A 263 -26.36 15.65 -18.89
C GLU A 263 -26.54 14.44 -17.97
N ALA A 264 -26.46 13.23 -18.53
CA ALA A 264 -26.44 12.03 -17.72
C ALA A 264 -25.21 12.15 -16.81
N LEU A 265 -25.45 12.34 -15.50
CA LEU A 265 -24.39 12.45 -14.50
C LEU A 265 -23.44 11.26 -14.67
N PRO A 266 -22.11 11.48 -14.68
CA PRO A 266 -21.15 10.40 -14.79
C PRO A 266 -21.38 9.39 -13.67
N ALA A 267 -21.37 8.10 -14.00
CA ALA A 267 -21.55 7.04 -13.01
C ALA A 267 -20.51 7.18 -11.89
N PRO A 268 -20.91 7.04 -10.61
CA PRO A 268 -20.01 7.25 -9.49
C PRO A 268 -18.82 6.28 -9.56
N SER A 269 -17.62 6.82 -9.37
CA SER A 269 -16.39 6.03 -9.28
C SER A 269 -16.42 5.08 -8.07
N GLY A 270 -15.67 3.98 -8.13
CA GLY A 270 -15.57 3.03 -7.00
C GLY A 270 -15.10 3.68 -5.70
N LEU A 271 -14.29 4.75 -5.81
CA LEU A 271 -13.81 5.55 -4.69
C LEU A 271 -14.93 6.42 -4.07
N GLN A 272 -15.85 6.96 -4.89
CA GLN A 272 -17.05 7.65 -4.40
C GLN A 272 -18.01 6.69 -3.71
N LEU A 273 -18.25 5.50 -4.27
CA LEU A 273 -19.09 4.48 -3.63
C LEU A 273 -18.58 4.08 -2.24
N GLN A 274 -17.25 3.95 -2.08
CA GLN A 274 -16.63 3.70 -0.78
C GLN A 274 -16.78 4.88 0.19
N ALA A 275 -16.63 6.12 -0.29
CA ALA A 275 -16.84 7.31 0.52
C ALA A 275 -18.29 7.46 1.00
N ASP A 276 -19.26 7.17 0.13
CA ASP A 276 -20.68 7.22 0.44
C ASP A 276 -21.07 6.13 1.45
N ALA A 277 -20.53 4.91 1.30
CA ALA A 277 -20.71 3.84 2.28
C ALA A 277 -20.13 4.22 3.66
N MET A 278 -18.94 4.82 3.71
CA MET A 278 -18.34 5.32 4.96
C MET A 278 -19.16 6.45 5.59
N THR A 279 -19.70 7.35 4.76
CA THR A 279 -20.53 8.46 5.22
C THR A 279 -21.81 7.94 5.88
N GLU A 280 -22.41 6.91 5.32
CA GLU A 280 -23.59 6.27 5.88
C GLU A 280 -23.29 5.59 7.22
N GLN A 281 -22.19 4.82 7.31
CA GLN A 281 -21.74 4.22 8.56
C GLN A 281 -21.45 5.27 9.65
N TYR A 282 -20.81 6.38 9.28
CA TYR A 282 -20.56 7.50 10.19
C TYR A 282 -21.86 8.15 10.68
N ARG A 283 -22.82 8.43 9.77
CA ARG A 283 -24.12 9.01 10.16
C ARG A 283 -24.88 8.10 11.12
N GLN A 284 -24.88 6.79 10.88
CA GLN A 284 -25.47 5.80 11.79
C GLN A 284 -24.77 5.79 13.15
N ALA A 285 -23.43 5.87 13.19
CA ALA A 285 -22.68 5.91 14.43
C ALA A 285 -22.98 7.19 15.24
N VAL A 286 -23.06 8.35 14.60
CA VAL A 286 -23.44 9.60 15.28
C VAL A 286 -24.87 9.54 15.79
N ALA A 287 -25.81 8.99 15.01
CA ALA A 287 -27.21 8.84 15.42
C ALA A 287 -27.41 7.86 16.59
N SER A 288 -26.44 6.97 16.84
CA SER A 288 -26.47 6.05 18.00
C SER A 288 -25.98 6.67 19.30
N LEU A 289 -25.40 7.88 19.26
CA LEU A 289 -24.91 8.57 20.44
C LEU A 289 -26.04 9.31 21.17
N PRO A 290 -25.98 9.43 22.50
CA PRO A 290 -26.98 10.18 23.26
C PRO A 290 -26.94 11.67 22.92
N ASP A 291 -28.12 12.29 22.82
CA ASP A 291 -28.27 13.73 22.56
C ASP A 291 -27.72 14.54 23.75
N GLY A 292 -26.49 15.02 23.62
CA GLY A 292 -25.85 15.96 24.54
C GLY A 292 -25.63 17.30 23.85
N THR A 293 -26.19 18.38 24.39
CA THR A 293 -25.92 19.73 23.88
C THR A 293 -24.79 20.35 24.68
N ALA A 294 -23.60 20.38 24.08
CA ALA A 294 -22.42 21.04 24.63
C ALA A 294 -22.01 22.18 23.66
N PRO A 295 -22.62 23.38 23.78
CA PRO A 295 -22.50 24.45 22.80
C PRO A 295 -21.06 24.94 22.58
N GLU A 296 -20.17 24.72 23.54
CA GLU A 296 -18.74 25.03 23.46
C GLU A 296 -17.98 24.14 22.45
N TRP A 297 -18.47 22.95 22.15
CA TRP A 297 -17.86 22.04 21.15
C TRP A 297 -18.40 22.29 19.75
N GLN A 298 -19.56 22.94 19.62
CA GLN A 298 -20.26 23.18 18.36
C GLN A 298 -19.36 23.76 17.24
N PRO A 299 -18.45 24.72 17.49
CA PRO A 299 -17.58 25.27 16.45
C PRO A 299 -16.61 24.24 15.85
N ALA A 300 -15.96 23.44 16.69
CA ALA A 300 -15.02 22.40 16.25
C ALA A 300 -15.72 21.28 15.47
N LEU A 301 -16.93 20.92 15.91
CA LEU A 301 -17.78 19.96 15.23
C LEU A 301 -18.17 20.43 13.81
N HIS A 302 -18.57 21.70 13.66
CA HIS A 302 -18.88 22.31 12.36
C HIS A 302 -17.66 22.40 11.44
N GLU A 303 -16.47 22.65 11.98
CA GLU A 303 -15.25 22.72 11.19
C GLU A 303 -14.90 21.36 10.57
N LEU A 304 -15.08 20.28 11.33
CA LEU A 304 -14.87 18.91 10.84
C LEU A 304 -15.92 18.48 9.82
N ASP A 305 -17.18 18.87 10.01
CA ASP A 305 -18.25 18.61 9.04
C ASP A 305 -17.94 19.33 7.70
N ARG A 306 -17.50 20.59 7.75
CA ARG A 306 -17.05 21.35 6.56
C ARG A 306 -15.81 20.72 5.90
N SER A 307 -14.86 20.22 6.69
CA SER A 307 -13.67 19.52 6.19
C SER A 307 -14.05 18.23 5.46
N ALA A 308 -14.99 17.45 6.00
CA ALA A 308 -15.50 16.24 5.36
C ALA A 308 -16.21 16.55 4.03
N GLU A 309 -16.99 17.62 3.95
CA GLU A 309 -17.61 18.09 2.71
C GLU A 309 -16.57 18.48 1.65
N GLN A 310 -15.53 19.22 2.05
CA GLN A 310 -14.43 19.61 1.14
C GLN A 310 -13.66 18.39 0.62
N ILE A 311 -13.37 17.40 1.47
CA ILE A 311 -12.71 16.16 1.06
C ILE A 311 -13.58 15.39 0.05
N ARG A 312 -14.90 15.30 0.28
CA ARG A 312 -15.82 14.64 -0.66
C ARG A 312 -15.93 15.38 -1.99
N ALA A 313 -15.97 16.71 -1.96
CA ALA A 313 -15.94 17.52 -3.18
C ALA A 313 -14.64 17.30 -3.98
N ALA A 314 -13.50 17.20 -3.29
CA ALA A 314 -12.21 16.88 -3.92
C ALA A 314 -12.19 15.46 -4.52
N MET A 315 -12.77 14.47 -3.84
CA MET A 315 -12.90 13.10 -4.37
C MET A 315 -13.78 13.01 -5.62
N ALA A 316 -14.76 13.91 -5.77
CA ALA A 316 -15.57 14.01 -6.98
C ALA A 316 -14.82 14.64 -8.16
N GLN A 317 -13.81 15.47 -7.89
CA GLN A 317 -12.97 16.10 -8.90
C GLN A 317 -11.77 15.23 -9.29
N ASP A 318 -11.24 14.41 -8.36
CA ASP A 318 -10.13 13.49 -8.59
C ASP A 318 -10.46 12.04 -8.14
N PRO A 319 -11.05 11.22 -9.02
CA PRO A 319 -11.41 9.83 -8.73
C PRO A 319 -10.21 8.88 -8.52
N ARG A 320 -8.96 9.34 -8.72
CA ARG A 320 -7.74 8.50 -8.65
C ARG A 320 -6.88 8.80 -7.43
N ALA A 321 -7.37 9.57 -6.46
CA ALA A 321 -6.65 9.98 -5.26
C ALA A 321 -7.03 9.14 -4.02
N PRO A 322 -6.46 7.92 -3.81
CA PRO A 322 -6.82 7.05 -2.69
C PRO A 322 -6.48 7.64 -1.32
N HIS A 323 -5.58 8.63 -1.25
CA HIS A 323 -5.21 9.30 -0.01
C HIS A 323 -6.36 10.13 0.59
N LEU A 324 -7.29 10.63 -0.23
CA LEU A 324 -8.47 11.38 0.22
C LEU A 324 -9.42 10.52 1.05
N LEU A 325 -9.52 9.23 0.72
CA LEU A 325 -10.35 8.27 1.46
C LEU A 325 -9.80 8.04 2.88
N GLY A 326 -8.47 8.02 3.03
CA GLY A 326 -7.80 7.98 4.34
C GLY A 326 -7.90 9.28 5.12
N GLN A 327 -7.97 10.44 4.45
CA GLN A 327 -8.25 11.72 5.10
C GLN A 327 -9.70 11.75 5.60
N LEU A 328 -10.68 11.38 4.77
CA LEU A 328 -12.10 11.32 5.15
C LEU A 328 -12.34 10.41 6.37
N LYS A 329 -11.69 9.23 6.40
CA LYS A 329 -11.79 8.31 7.54
C LYS A 329 -11.33 8.95 8.86
N ARG A 330 -10.23 9.69 8.82
CA ARG A 330 -9.68 10.37 10.01
C ARG A 330 -10.58 11.52 10.46
N THR A 331 -11.11 12.31 9.52
CA THR A 331 -12.05 13.39 9.82
C THR A 331 -13.31 12.84 10.50
N TYR A 332 -13.88 11.72 10.01
CA TYR A 332 -15.04 11.08 10.66
C TYR A 332 -14.71 10.46 12.03
N ALA A 333 -13.53 9.84 12.18
CA ALA A 333 -13.13 9.28 13.47
C ALA A 333 -12.99 10.38 14.54
N LEU A 334 -12.29 11.48 14.22
CA LEU A 334 -12.10 12.61 15.11
C LEU A 334 -13.42 13.30 15.45
N ARG A 335 -14.29 13.49 14.45
CA ARG A 335 -15.61 14.08 14.66
C ARG A 335 -16.47 13.23 15.59
N LEU A 336 -16.47 11.91 15.40
CA LEU A 336 -17.22 10.97 16.25
C LEU A 336 -16.69 10.95 17.69
N GLU A 337 -15.37 11.02 17.87
CA GLU A 337 -14.74 11.12 19.19
C GLU A 337 -15.13 12.41 19.92
N LEU A 338 -15.06 13.55 19.24
CA LEU A 338 -15.48 14.83 19.82
C LEU A 338 -16.99 14.85 20.13
N THR A 339 -17.83 14.19 19.33
CA THR A 339 -19.26 14.03 19.66
C THR A 339 -19.45 13.23 20.95
N ARG A 340 -18.65 12.18 21.18
CA ARG A 340 -18.71 11.40 22.44
C ARG A 340 -18.25 12.23 23.63
N GLN A 341 -17.15 12.98 23.48
CA GLN A 341 -16.64 13.86 24.54
C GLN A 341 -17.66 14.96 24.88
N ALA A 342 -18.29 15.57 23.86
CA ALA A 342 -19.35 16.55 24.05
C ALA A 342 -20.57 15.94 24.79
N ALA A 343 -20.98 14.72 24.44
CA ALA A 343 -22.08 14.03 25.12
C ALA A 343 -21.73 13.65 26.58
N GLN A 344 -20.49 13.26 26.85
CA GLN A 344 -19.98 12.98 28.20
C GLN A 344 -19.90 14.25 29.06
N ALA A 345 -19.41 15.35 28.48
CA ALA A 345 -19.37 16.66 29.14
C ALA A 345 -20.79 17.17 29.48
N ALA A 346 -21.74 17.02 28.55
CA ALA A 346 -23.13 17.40 28.76
C ALA A 346 -23.85 16.56 29.84
N THR A 347 -23.40 15.34 30.10
CA THR A 347 -23.98 14.44 31.13
C THR A 347 -23.32 14.57 32.50
N GLY A 348 -22.31 15.44 32.66
CA GLY A 348 -21.65 15.71 33.95
C GLY A 348 -20.81 14.55 34.50
N LEU A 349 -20.52 13.53 33.68
CA LEU A 349 -19.65 12.41 34.03
C LEU A 349 -18.22 12.73 33.62
N THR A 350 -17.57 13.64 34.36
CA THR A 350 -16.11 13.79 34.30
C THR A 350 -15.47 12.68 35.13
N THR A 351 -14.82 11.72 34.48
CA THR A 351 -13.77 10.88 35.09
C THR A 351 -12.40 11.43 34.76
#